data_AF-A0A2A8D1N7-F1
#
_entry.id   AF-A0A2A8D1N7-F1
#
_cell.length_a   1.000
_cell.length_b   1.000
_cell.length_c   1.000
_cell.angle_alpha   90.00
_cell.angle_beta   90.00
_cell.angle_gamma   90.00
#
_symmetry.space_group_name_H-M   'P 1'
#
loop_
_entity.id
_entity.type
_entity.pdbx_description
1 polymer ?
#
loop_
_entity_poly.entity_id
_entity_poly.type
_entity_poly.pdbx_seq_one_letter_code
_entity_poly.pdbx_strand_id
1 'polypeptide(L)'
;MVNLTDRGDNDDKIICVHCDDPMYDDYHSVNDLPDYELREIEWFFEDYQDVMHLDVDVEGFLGTDKAHESIQMCRERYRDEFPNGLSST
;
A
#
# COMPACT_ATOMS: atom_id res chain seq x y z
N MET A 1 4.25 1.28 -3.64
CA MET A 1 2.91 0.81 -3.21
C MET A 1 2.47 -0.31 -4.13
N VAL A 2 1.57 -1.19 -3.69
CA VAL A 2 0.94 -2.23 -4.52
C VAL A 2 -0.42 -1.71 -4.98
N ASN A 3 -0.66 -1.78 -6.29
CA ASN A 3 -1.97 -1.46 -6.88
C ASN A 3 -2.85 -2.71 -6.86
N LEU A 4 -3.96 -2.62 -6.15
CA LEU A 4 -4.87 -3.74 -5.92
C LEU A 4 -6.31 -3.30 -6.18
N THR A 5 -7.07 -4.19 -6.80
CA THR A 5 -8.52 -4.06 -6.93
C THR A 5 -9.16 -5.24 -6.22
N ASP A 6 -10.00 -5.03 -5.19
CA ASP A 6 -10.80 -6.07 -4.50
C ASP A 6 -12.27 -5.90 -4.87
N ARG A 7 -12.86 -6.89 -5.55
CA ARG A 7 -14.29 -6.90 -5.96
C ARG A 7 -14.73 -5.66 -6.75
N GLY A 8 -13.81 -5.07 -7.50
CA GLY A 8 -14.05 -3.87 -8.32
C GLY A 8 -13.83 -2.55 -7.58
N ASP A 9 -13.50 -2.59 -6.29
CA ASP A 9 -13.11 -1.42 -5.51
C ASP A 9 -11.58 -1.35 -5.38
N ASN A 10 -11.01 -0.14 -5.39
CA ASN A 10 -9.58 0.06 -5.23
C ASN A 10 -9.15 -0.20 -3.77
N ASP A 11 -8.17 -1.08 -3.56
CA ASP A 11 -7.61 -1.48 -2.25
C ASP A 11 -6.07 -1.38 -2.23
N ASP A 12 -5.56 -0.28 -2.78
CA ASP A 12 -4.13 0.03 -2.84
C ASP A 12 -3.44 -0.07 -1.48
N LYS A 13 -2.25 -0.70 -1.45
CA LYS A 13 -1.46 -0.88 -0.23
C LYS A 13 -0.13 -0.13 -0.28
N ILE A 14 0.12 0.73 0.72
CA ILE A 14 1.38 1.46 0.84
C ILE A 14 2.49 0.51 1.33
N ILE A 15 3.63 0.56 0.64
CA ILE A 15 4.88 -0.06 1.10
C ILE A 15 5.72 1.05 1.69
N CYS A 16 6.18 0.88 2.92
CA CYS A 16 7.01 1.83 3.63
C CYS A 16 8.07 1.13 4.47
N VAL A 17 9.08 1.90 4.84
CA VAL A 17 10.16 1.49 5.76
C VAL A 17 10.06 2.32 7.04
N HIS A 18 10.67 1.83 8.11
CA HIS A 18 10.73 2.56 9.37
C HIS A 18 11.76 3.70 9.27
N CYS A 19 11.40 4.93 9.66
CA CYS A 19 12.27 6.10 9.48
C CYS A 19 13.54 6.09 10.34
N ASP A 20 13.54 5.34 11.44
CA ASP A 20 14.69 5.22 12.35
C ASP A 20 15.44 3.89 12.20
N ASP A 21 15.13 3.08 11.18
CA ASP A 21 15.87 1.85 10.91
C ASP A 21 17.03 2.12 9.95
N PRO A 22 18.29 2.12 10.42
CA PRO A 22 19.45 2.45 9.60
C PRO A 22 19.69 1.46 8.45
N MET A 23 19.07 0.27 8.48
CA MET A 23 19.13 -0.65 7.34
C MET A 23 18.42 -0.11 6.10
N TYR A 24 17.48 0.82 6.28
CA TYR A 24 16.64 1.36 5.22
C TYR A 24 16.93 2.83 4.88
N ASP A 25 18.01 3.42 5.40
CA ASP A 25 18.35 4.84 5.20
C ASP A 25 18.47 5.24 3.71
N ASP A 26 18.98 4.32 2.88
CA ASP A 26 19.20 4.55 1.45
C ASP A 26 17.99 4.15 0.56
N TYR A 27 16.87 3.74 1.16
CA TYR A 27 15.68 3.30 0.43
C TYR A 27 14.71 4.48 0.27
N HIS A 28 14.50 4.92 -0.98
CA HIS A 28 13.65 6.05 -1.32
C HIS A 28 12.52 5.68 -2.29
N SER A 29 12.60 4.48 -2.87
CA SER A 29 11.65 3.91 -3.79
C SER A 29 11.45 2.43 -3.50
N VAL A 30 10.27 1.92 -3.85
CA VAL A 30 10.01 0.47 -3.84
C VAL A 30 11.02 -0.29 -4.72
N ASN A 31 11.53 0.35 -5.78
CA ASN A 31 12.53 -0.23 -6.67
C ASN A 31 13.93 -0.31 -6.07
N ASP A 32 14.17 0.27 -4.90
CA ASP A 32 15.44 0.13 -4.18
C ASP A 32 15.48 -1.19 -3.38
N LEU A 33 14.34 -1.86 -3.23
CA LEU A 33 14.26 -3.21 -2.67
C LEU A 33 14.94 -4.23 -3.59
N PRO A 34 15.62 -5.24 -3.04
CA PRO A 34 16.10 -6.37 -3.82
C PRO A 34 14.97 -7.04 -4.60
N ASP A 35 15.24 -7.45 -5.85
CA ASP A 35 14.27 -8.11 -6.72
C ASP A 35 13.54 -9.30 -6.08
N TYR A 36 14.21 -10.05 -5.19
CA TYR A 36 13.59 -11.19 -4.52
C TYR A 36 12.54 -10.77 -3.49
N GLU A 37 12.73 -9.63 -2.82
CA GLU A 37 11.76 -9.09 -1.84
C GLU A 37 10.52 -8.58 -2.58
N LEU A 38 10.72 -7.91 -3.72
CA LEU A 38 9.61 -7.48 -4.57
C LEU A 38 8.75 -8.66 -5.02
N ARG A 39 9.38 -9.76 -5.47
CA ARG A 39 8.67 -10.99 -5.86
C ARG A 39 7.96 -11.64 -4.67
N GLU A 40 8.57 -11.64 -3.50
CA GLU A 40 7.94 -12.20 -2.30
C GLU A 40 6.70 -11.39 -1.90
N ILE A 41 6.75 -10.06 -1.99
CA ILE A 41 5.61 -9.18 -1.74
C ILE A 41 4.49 -9.41 -2.77
N GLU A 42 4.85 -9.51 -4.05
CA GLU A 42 3.89 -9.81 -5.14
C GLU A 42 3.21 -11.16 -4.89
N TRP A 43 4.00 -12.21 -4.65
CA TRP A 43 3.48 -13.55 -4.33
C TRP A 43 2.60 -13.57 -3.09
N PHE A 44 2.96 -12.83 -2.04
CA PHE A 44 2.13 -12.72 -0.85
C PHE A 44 0.75 -12.18 -1.18
N PHE A 45 0.67 -11.13 -2.01
CA PHE A 45 -0.61 -10.54 -2.40
C PHE A 45 -1.39 -11.37 -3.41
N GLU A 46 -0.74 -12.20 -4.23
CA GLU A 46 -1.41 -13.18 -5.09
C GLU A 46 -1.97 -14.37 -4.26
N ASP A 47 -1.13 -15.02 -3.44
CA ASP A 47 -1.49 -16.23 -2.68
C ASP A 47 -2.53 -15.93 -1.57
N TYR A 48 -2.47 -14.74 -0.96
CA TYR A 48 -3.47 -14.30 0.02
C TYR A 48 -4.90 -14.36 -0.54
N GLN A 49 -5.08 -14.11 -1.83
CA GLN A 49 -6.39 -14.07 -2.49
C GLN A 49 -6.96 -15.47 -2.68
N ASP A 50 -6.10 -16.38 -3.15
CA ASP A 50 -6.44 -17.78 -3.37
C ASP A 50 -6.91 -18.46 -2.08
N VAL A 51 -6.22 -18.18 -0.97
CA VAL A 51 -6.60 -18.68 0.36
C VAL A 51 -7.90 -18.06 0.86
N MET A 52 -8.16 -16.79 0.54
CA MET A 52 -9.34 -16.05 1.03
C MET A 52 -10.56 -16.16 0.09
N HIS A 53 -10.43 -16.78 -1.09
CA HIS A 53 -11.44 -16.83 -2.16
C HIS A 53 -11.99 -15.44 -2.50
N LEU A 54 -11.12 -14.43 -2.53
CA LEU A 54 -11.46 -13.07 -2.92
C LEU A 54 -11.11 -12.85 -4.39
N ASP A 55 -11.89 -12.00 -5.06
CA ASP A 55 -11.66 -11.60 -6.45
C ASP A 55 -10.82 -10.33 -6.40
N VAL A 56 -9.50 -10.50 -6.33
CA VAL A 56 -8.55 -9.41 -6.22
C VAL A 56 -7.57 -9.47 -7.38
N ASP A 57 -7.32 -8.35 -8.04
CA ASP A 57 -6.34 -8.26 -9.14
C ASP A 57 -5.12 -7.46 -8.67
N VAL A 58 -3.91 -8.05 -8.80
CA VAL A 58 -2.64 -7.37 -8.56
C VAL A 58 -2.15 -6.75 -9.87
N GLU A 59 -2.19 -5.42 -9.99
CA GLU A 59 -1.69 -4.72 -11.19
C GLU A 59 -0.19 -4.41 -11.12
N GLY A 60 0.43 -4.63 -9.94
CA GLY A 60 1.87 -4.50 -9.70
C GLY A 60 2.23 -3.33 -8.78
N PHE A 61 3.48 -2.86 -8.89
CA PHE A 61 4.01 -1.81 -8.03
C PHE A 61 3.92 -0.42 -8.67
N LEU A 62 3.47 0.56 -7.88
CA LEU A 62 3.56 1.99 -8.22
C LEU A 62 4.62 2.68 -7.35
N GLY A 63 5.27 3.69 -7.93
CA GLY A 63 6.36 4.44 -7.30
C GLY A 63 5.92 5.37 -6.15
N THR A 64 6.92 6.00 -5.53
CA THR A 64 6.78 6.84 -4.33
C THR A 64 5.80 8.01 -4.52
N ASP A 65 5.81 8.65 -5.70
CA ASP A 65 4.90 9.78 -6.00
C ASP A 65 3.42 9.39 -5.89
N LYS A 66 3.06 8.22 -6.45
CA LYS A 66 1.69 7.69 -6.36
C LYS A 66 1.31 7.33 -4.93
N ALA A 67 2.25 6.79 -4.17
CA ALA A 67 2.05 6.52 -2.75
C ALA A 67 1.72 7.80 -1.97
N HIS A 68 2.46 8.89 -2.21
CA HIS A 68 2.21 10.18 -1.56
C HIS A 68 0.88 10.80 -1.98
N GLU A 69 0.54 10.73 -3.27
CA GLU A 69 -0.76 11.19 -3.78
C GLU A 69 -1.92 10.47 -3.08
N SER A 70 -1.88 9.14 -3.00
CA SER A 70 -2.90 8.34 -2.31
C SER A 70 -2.99 8.66 -0.82
N ILE A 71 -1.86 8.82 -0.12
CA ILE A 71 -1.84 9.21 1.29
C ILE A 71 -2.48 10.59 1.49
N GLN A 72 -2.15 11.57 0.64
CA GLN A 72 -2.74 12.89 0.74
C GLN A 72 -4.25 12.84 0.51
N MET A 73 -4.70 12.16 -0.55
CA MET A 73 -6.11 11.98 -0.84
C MET A 73 -6.86 11.33 0.34
N CYS A 74 -6.31 10.26 0.92
CA CYS A 74 -6.91 9.57 2.07
C CYS A 74 -6.99 10.48 3.30
N ARG A 75 -5.97 11.30 3.56
CA ARG A 75 -5.99 12.29 4.66
C ARG A 75 -7.06 13.35 4.47
N GLU A 76 -7.26 13.82 3.25
CA GLU A 76 -8.29 14.80 2.92
C GLU A 76 -9.69 14.20 3.09
N ARG A 77 -9.94 13.01 2.50
CA ARG A 77 -11.20 12.28 2.66
C ARG A 77 -11.54 12.03 4.13
N TYR A 78 -10.57 11.57 4.92
CA TYR A 78 -10.76 11.32 6.34
C TYR A 78 -11.17 12.59 7.10
N ARG A 79 -10.54 13.74 6.80
CA ARG A 79 -10.89 15.01 7.44
C ARG A 79 -12.30 15.47 7.07
N ASP A 80 -12.71 15.25 5.83
CA ASP A 80 -14.04 15.65 5.34
C ASP A 80 -15.14 14.75 5.91
N GLU A 81 -14.86 13.45 6.09
CA GLU A 81 -15.79 12.47 6.67
C GLU A 81 -15.87 12.55 8.19
N PHE A 82 -14.75 12.86 8.86
CA PHE A 82 -14.63 12.96 10.32
C PHE A 82 -14.15 14.35 10.80
N PRO A 83 -14.91 15.43 10.54
CA PRO A 83 -14.47 16.80 10.83
C PRO A 83 -14.29 17.12 12.33
N ASN A 84 -14.91 16.33 13.21
CA ASN A 84 -14.80 16.47 14.67
C ASN A 84 -13.94 15.36 15.30
N GLY A 85 -13.17 14.62 14.49
CA GLY A 85 -12.45 13.42 14.91
C GLY A 85 -13.35 12.18 15.00
N LEU A 86 -12.75 11.01 15.24
CA LEU A 86 -13.51 9.80 15.53
C LEU A 86 -14.29 10.01 16.82
N SER A 87 -15.63 10.00 16.73
CA SER A 87 -16.50 9.96 17.91
C SER A 87 -16.11 8.72 18.72
N SER A 88 -15.48 8.94 19.87
CA SER A 88 -15.08 7.87 20.79
C SER A 88 -16.36 7.19 21.27
N THR A 89 -16.66 6.03 20.69
CA THR A 89 -17.72 5.14 21.17
C THR A 89 -17.09 4.02 21.97
#